data_AF-A0A087T256-F1
#
_entry.id   AF-A0A087T256-F1
#
_cell.length_a   1.000
_cell.length_b   1.000
_cell.length_c   1.000
_cell.angle_alpha   90.00
_cell.angle_beta   90.00
_cell.angle_gamma   90.00
#
_symmetry.space_group_name_H-M   'P 1'
#
loop_
_entity.id
_entity.type
_entity.pdbx_description
1 polymer ?
#
loop_
_entity_poly.entity_id
_entity_poly.type
_entity_poly.pdbx_seq_one_letter_code
_entity_poly.pdbx_strand_id
1 'polypeptide(L)'
;MAIVSFYEVEFSYDRNFLLQALNECRALIKNLVMRHLTDKSIGRIDHVFNFFANPSFLDAVFSRDSSHKELLGRIIADMHKLMEDGSL
;
A
#
# COMPACT_ATOMS: atom_id res chain seq x y z
N MET A 1 4.95 -0.73 -8.08
CA MET A 1 4.68 -1.72 -9.14
C MET A 1 3.54 -2.69 -8.84
N ALA A 2 3.55 -3.49 -7.77
CA ALA A 2 2.50 -4.50 -7.57
C ALA A 2 1.06 -3.94 -7.53
N ILE A 3 0.84 -2.82 -6.81
CA ILE A 3 -0.47 -2.15 -6.73
C ILE A 3 -0.97 -1.70 -8.12
N VAL A 4 -0.07 -1.16 -8.95
CA VAL A 4 -0.37 -0.80 -10.34
C VAL A 4 -0.79 -2.04 -11.13
N SER A 5 0.03 -3.10 -11.10
CA SER A 5 -0.24 -4.34 -11.84
C SER A 5 -1.58 -4.96 -11.43
N PHE A 6 -1.92 -4.95 -10.14
CA PHE A 6 -3.17 -5.49 -9.63
C PHE A 6 -4.40 -4.65 -9.97
N TYR A 7 -4.21 -3.36 -10.31
CA TYR A 7 -5.27 -2.52 -10.84
C TYR A 7 -5.46 -2.69 -12.35
N GLU A 8 -4.38 -2.75 -13.11
CA GLU A 8 -4.41 -2.74 -14.58
C GLU A 8 -4.68 -4.10 -15.21
N VAL A 9 -4.25 -5.19 -14.56
CA VAL A 9 -4.39 -6.55 -15.08
C VAL A 9 -5.54 -7.25 -14.38
N GLU A 10 -6.61 -7.54 -15.13
CA GLU A 10 -7.75 -8.29 -14.59
C GLU A 10 -7.32 -9.66 -14.03
N PHE A 11 -7.96 -10.08 -12.94
CA PHE A 11 -7.72 -11.36 -12.26
C PHE A 11 -6.30 -11.56 -11.69
N SER A 12 -5.47 -10.52 -11.66
CA SER A 12 -4.10 -10.60 -11.11
C SER A 12 -4.00 -10.31 -9.61
N TYR A 13 -5.01 -9.67 -9.01
CA TYR A 13 -4.98 -9.26 -7.61
C TYR A 13 -4.73 -10.43 -6.66
N ASP A 14 -3.59 -10.36 -5.96
CA ASP A 14 -3.24 -11.25 -4.86
C ASP A 14 -3.14 -10.46 -3.56
N ARG A 15 -4.17 -10.64 -2.72
CA ARG A 15 -4.26 -10.02 -1.39
C ARG A 15 -3.07 -10.41 -0.51
N ASN A 16 -2.69 -11.69 -0.49
CA ASN A 16 -1.67 -12.18 0.42
C ASN A 16 -0.30 -11.61 0.05
N PHE A 17 -0.04 -11.47 -1.26
CA PHE A 17 1.14 -10.78 -1.75
C PHE A 17 1.21 -9.32 -1.25
N LEU A 18 0.12 -8.54 -1.40
CA LEU A 18 0.09 -7.16 -0.89
C LEU A 18 0.25 -7.08 0.62
N LEU A 19 -0.42 -7.95 1.37
CA LEU A 19 -0.30 -8.01 2.82
C LEU A 19 1.15 -8.27 3.25
N GLN A 20 1.83 -9.21 2.59
CA GLN A 20 3.23 -9.49 2.87
C GLN A 20 4.10 -8.27 2.57
N ALA A 21 3.99 -7.70 1.37
CA ALA A 21 4.79 -6.54 0.96
C ALA A 21 4.59 -5.33 1.89
N LEU A 22 3.35 -5.06 2.30
CA LEU A 22 3.05 -3.95 3.23
C LEU A 22 3.64 -4.20 4.62
N ASN A 23 3.58 -5.44 5.14
CA ASN A 23 4.18 -5.77 6.43
C ASN A 23 5.71 -5.75 6.39
N GLU A 24 6.32 -6.14 5.26
CA GLU A 24 7.76 -5.98 5.05
C GLU A 24 8.17 -4.51 5.05
N CYS A 25 7.45 -3.64 4.33
CA CYS A 25 7.66 -2.18 4.36
C CYS A 25 7.53 -1.61 5.79
N ARG A 26 6.52 -2.04 6.55
CA ARG A 26 6.34 -1.65 7.96
C ARG A 26 7.58 -2.02 8.79
N ALA A 27 8.06 -3.25 8.67
CA ALA A 27 9.22 -3.72 9.41
C ALA A 27 10.48 -2.93 9.05
N LEU A 28 10.71 -2.69 7.75
CA LEU A 28 11.85 -1.91 7.26
C LEU A 28 11.85 -0.48 7.79
N ILE A 29 10.71 0.22 7.72
CA ILE A 29 10.60 1.60 8.21
C ILE A 29 10.81 1.64 9.74
N LYS A 30 10.22 0.70 10.49
CA LYS A 30 10.44 0.62 11.95
C LYS A 30 11.92 0.41 12.27
N ASN A 31 12.59 -0.53 11.58
CA ASN A 31 14.02 -0.77 11.77
C ASN A 31 14.88 0.44 11.44
N LEU A 32 14.52 1.20 10.40
CA LEU A 32 15.21 2.42 10.00
C LEU A 32 15.14 3.52 11.08
N VAL A 33 13.97 3.69 11.71
CA VAL A 33 13.72 4.86 12.57
C VAL A 33 13.75 4.56 14.08
N MET A 34 13.77 3.30 14.49
CA MET A 34 13.63 2.91 15.90
C MET A 34 14.68 3.52 16.84
N ARG A 35 15.87 3.86 16.33
CA ARG A 35 16.95 4.48 17.12
C ARG A 35 16.90 6.01 17.14
N HIS A 36 16.01 6.61 16.37
CA HIS A 36 15.95 8.05 16.12
C HIS A 36 14.62 8.68 16.50
N LEU A 37 13.57 7.87 16.67
CA LEU A 37 12.22 8.33 16.96
C LEU A 37 11.69 7.77 18.27
N THR A 38 10.71 8.49 18.82
CA THR A 38 9.98 8.07 20.02
C THR A 38 9.01 6.92 19.72
N ASP A 39 8.62 6.17 20.75
CA ASP A 39 7.58 5.15 20.67
C ASP A 39 6.26 5.70 20.09
N LYS A 40 5.95 6.97 20.36
CA LYS A 40 4.79 7.64 19.79
C LYS A 40 4.86 7.71 18.26
N SER A 41 6.02 8.06 17.70
CA SER A 41 6.21 8.08 16.24
C SER A 41 6.25 6.67 15.65
N ILE A 42 6.83 5.71 16.36
CA ILE A 42 6.80 4.29 15.96
C ILE A 42 5.36 3.77 15.92
N GLY A 43 4.53 4.12 16.89
CA GLY A 43 3.11 3.78 16.93
C GLY A 43 2.30 4.39 15.79
N ARG A 44 2.71 5.53 15.22
CA ARG A 44 2.09 6.10 14.02
C ARG A 44 2.34 5.25 12.78
N ILE A 45 3.54 4.65 12.66
CA ILE A 45 3.84 3.70 11.58
C ILE A 45 2.90 2.50 11.70
N ASP A 46 2.77 1.96 12.91
CA ASP A 46 1.86 0.84 13.16
C ASP A 46 0.40 1.20 12.81
N HIS A 47 -0.07 2.39 13.19
CA HIS A 47 -1.42 2.86 12.86
C HIS A 47 -1.67 2.91 11.35
N VAL A 48 -0.74 3.48 10.57
CA VAL A 48 -0.85 3.58 9.11
C VAL A 48 -0.87 2.19 8.47
N PHE A 49 0.10 1.33 8.79
CA PHE A 49 0.20 0.01 8.17
C PHE A 49 -0.90 -0.94 8.63
N ASN A 50 -1.42 -0.83 9.86
CA ASN A 50 -2.57 -1.62 10.29
C ASN A 50 -3.84 -1.32 9.46
N PHE A 51 -4.00 -0.08 8.99
CA PHE A 51 -5.12 0.27 8.12
C PHE A 51 -4.90 -0.26 6.70
N PHE A 52 -3.76 0.04 6.08
CA PHE A 52 -3.51 -0.35 4.70
C PHE A 52 -3.26 -1.85 4.51
N ALA A 53 -2.68 -2.53 5.51
CA ALA A 53 -2.52 -3.99 5.52
C ALA A 53 -3.72 -4.71 6.16
N ASN A 54 -4.92 -4.14 6.06
CA ASN A 54 -6.14 -4.82 6.44
C ASN A 54 -6.69 -5.63 5.26
N PRO A 55 -6.90 -6.96 5.39
CA PRO A 55 -7.38 -7.80 4.30
C PRO A 55 -8.71 -7.31 3.70
N SER A 56 -9.68 -6.95 4.54
CA SER A 56 -11.00 -6.49 4.12
C SER A 56 -10.94 -5.14 3.42
N PHE A 57 -10.04 -4.25 3.84
CA PHE A 57 -9.78 -3.00 3.14
C PHE A 57 -9.23 -3.25 1.73
N LEU A 58 -8.21 -4.10 1.61
CA LEU A 58 -7.61 -4.40 0.31
C LEU A 58 -8.63 -5.05 -0.63
N ASP A 59 -9.45 -5.99 -0.15
CA ASP A 59 -10.51 -6.60 -0.94
C ASP A 59 -11.57 -5.58 -1.37
N ALA A 60 -11.96 -4.68 -0.48
CA ALA A 60 -12.91 -3.62 -0.82
C ALA A 60 -12.37 -2.67 -1.88
N VAL A 61 -11.07 -2.38 -1.88
CA VAL A 61 -10.42 -1.46 -2.83
C VAL A 61 -10.17 -2.11 -4.19
N PHE A 62 -9.69 -3.36 -4.22
CA PHE A 62 -9.33 -4.07 -5.45
C PHE A 62 -10.45 -4.93 -6.04
N SER A 63 -11.62 -5.01 -5.39
CA SER A 63 -12.79 -5.67 -5.96
C SER A 63 -13.19 -5.06 -7.32
N ARG A 64 -13.64 -5.90 -8.26
CA ARG A 64 -14.05 -5.47 -9.61
C ARG A 64 -15.18 -4.44 -9.57
N ASP A 65 -16.11 -4.63 -8.65
CA ASP A 65 -17.29 -3.79 -8.45
C ASP A 65 -17.08 -2.80 -7.29
N SER A 66 -15.82 -2.51 -6.96
CA SER A 66 -15.49 -1.55 -5.92
C SER A 66 -16.01 -0.16 -6.27
N SER A 67 -16.73 0.47 -5.33
CA SER A 67 -17.08 1.90 -5.40
C SER A 67 -15.84 2.80 -5.34
N HIS A 68 -14.66 2.25 -5.02
CA HIS A 68 -13.40 2.97 -4.95
C HIS A 68 -12.59 2.91 -6.24
N LYS A 69 -13.06 2.22 -7.29
CA LYS A 69 -12.30 1.98 -8.53
C LYS A 69 -11.80 3.25 -9.21
N GLU A 70 -12.62 4.30 -9.26
CA GLU A 70 -12.23 5.60 -9.84
C GLU A 70 -11.17 6.31 -8.99
N LEU A 71 -11.28 6.23 -7.67
CA LEU A 71 -10.31 6.81 -6.75
C LEU A 71 -8.97 6.06 -6.83
N LEU A 72 -9.02 4.73 -6.85
CA LEU A 72 -7.85 3.88 -7.03
C LEU A 72 -7.16 4.19 -8.37
N GLY A 73 -7.92 4.34 -9.46
CA GLY A 73 -7.36 4.73 -10.76
C GLY A 73 -6.59 6.05 -10.73
N ARG A 74 -7.09 7.07 -10.01
CA ARG A 74 -6.36 8.33 -9.82
C ARG A 74 -5.06 8.13 -9.04
N ILE A 75 -5.10 7.34 -7.96
CA ILE A 75 -3.88 7.02 -7.18
C ILE A 75 -2.86 6.29 -8.06
N ILE A 76 -3.28 5.34 -8.88
CA ILE A 76 -2.39 4.61 -9.81
C ILE A 76 -1.77 5.56 -10.83
N ALA A 77 -2.55 6.48 -11.40
CA ALA A 77 -2.03 7.49 -12.34
C ALA A 77 -0.97 8.38 -11.68
N ASP A 78 -1.22 8.85 -10.45
CA ASP A 78 -0.23 9.63 -9.69
C ASP A 78 1.01 8.80 -9.36
N MET A 79 0.85 7.53 -9.00
CA MET A 79 1.99 6.61 -8.76
C MET A 79 2.83 6.40 -10.02
N HIS A 80 2.21 6.24 -11.20
CA HIS A 80 2.94 6.17 -12.47
C HIS A 80 3.78 7.41 -12.72
N LYS A 81 3.20 8.59 -12.52
CA LYS A 81 3.93 9.84 -12.67
C LYS A 81 5.14 9.91 -11.73
N LEU A 82 4.96 9.57 -10.45
CA LEU A 82 6.07 9.55 -9.49
C LEU A 82 7.18 8.57 -9.88
N MET A 83 6.82 7.43 -10.49
CA MET A 83 7.77 6.45 -11.00
C MET A 83 8.52 6.93 -12.24
N GLU A 84 7.83 7.55 -13.19
CA GLU A 84 8.45 8.16 -14.39
C GLU A 84 9.43 9.28 -14.00
N ASP A 85 9.06 10.07 -12.99
CA ASP A 85 9.88 11.16 -12.46
C ASP A 85 11.03 10.67 -11.55
N GLY A 86 11.10 9.37 -11.23
CA GLY A 86 12.13 8.78 -10.36
C GLY A 86 12.05 9.24 -8.89
N SER A 87 10.85 9.61 -8.44
CA SER A 87 10.56 10.18 -7.12
C SER A 87 9.81 9.24 -6.18
N LEU A 88 9.62 7.98 -6.60
CA LEU A 88 9.04 6.88 -5.82
C LEU A 88 10.11 5.87 -5.39
#